data_AF-A0A3S0D6U2-F1
#
_entry.id   AF-A0A3S0D6U2-F1
#
_cell.length_a   1.000
_cell.length_b   1.000
_cell.length_c   1.000
_cell.angle_alpha   90.00
_cell.angle_beta   90.00
_cell.angle_gamma   90.00
#
_symmetry.space_group_name_H-M   'P 1'
#
loop_
_entity.id
_entity.type
_entity.pdbx_description
1 polymer ?
#
loop_
_entity_poly.entity_id
_entity_poly.type
_entity_poly.pdbx_seq_one_letter_code
_entity_poly.pdbx_strand_id
1 'polypeptide(L)'
;MAKGTYESKGFVELVARLQSLKDDAFADKIVKDSMMKASLVIRDAAKREAPKVSGRLELFIGRTVGKDAEGMFVCRVGLIKFGGKFGKSQLSRFGRLKRGEHRLGVQLTKDAWYGRIVHNGSKYQKANPFLLRAFVANKEGYTTKLAEILRERLDKVARKTA
;
A
#
# COMPACT_ATOMS: atom_id res chain seq x y z
N MET A 1 -2.59 -18.28 -34.91
CA MET A 1 -3.13 -18.18 -33.53
C MET A 1 -2.00 -18.46 -32.55
N ALA A 2 -1.57 -17.48 -31.75
CA ALA A 2 -0.71 -17.71 -30.59
C ALA A 2 -1.35 -16.96 -29.41
N LYS A 3 -2.10 -17.69 -28.58
CA LYS A 3 -2.63 -17.20 -27.30
C LYS A 3 -1.43 -16.94 -26.40
N GLY A 4 -1.04 -15.67 -26.25
CA GLY A 4 0.09 -15.27 -25.42
C GLY A 4 -0.20 -15.47 -23.93
N THR A 5 0.00 -16.69 -23.43
CA THR A 5 0.27 -16.93 -22.01
C THR A 5 1.74 -16.58 -21.79
N TYR A 6 2.01 -15.41 -21.22
CA TYR A 6 3.38 -14.98 -20.94
C TYR A 6 3.82 -15.56 -19.58
N GLU A 7 4.62 -16.62 -19.63
CA GLU A 7 5.36 -17.13 -18.47
C GLU A 7 6.55 -16.22 -18.17
N SER A 8 6.34 -15.20 -17.32
CA SER A 8 7.45 -14.47 -16.71
C SER A 8 7.78 -15.06 -15.35
N LYS A 9 9.08 -15.27 -15.10
CA LYS A 9 9.59 -15.88 -13.85
C LYS A 9 9.86 -14.84 -12.76
N GLY A 10 9.97 -13.55 -13.10
CA GLY A 10 10.31 -12.49 -12.14
C GLY A 10 9.73 -11.10 -12.44
N PHE A 11 9.70 -10.25 -11.41
CA PHE A 11 9.16 -8.89 -11.47
C PHE A 11 9.94 -7.98 -12.44
N VAL A 12 11.28 -8.05 -12.45
CA VAL A 12 12.12 -7.23 -13.34
C VAL A 12 11.80 -7.50 -14.81
N GLU A 13 11.60 -8.76 -15.17
CA GLU A 13 11.24 -9.18 -16.53
C GLU A 13 9.86 -8.64 -16.95
N LEU A 14 8.88 -8.64 -16.03
CA LEU A 14 7.56 -8.05 -16.27
C LEU A 14 7.64 -6.54 -16.54
N VAL A 15 8.48 -5.83 -15.80
CA VAL A 15 8.67 -4.39 -15.96
C VAL A 15 9.37 -4.08 -17.28
N ALA A 16 10.48 -4.75 -17.57
CA ALA A 16 11.20 -4.57 -18.84
C ALA A 16 10.30 -4.83 -20.04
N ARG A 17 9.41 -5.83 -19.95
CA ARG A 17 8.46 -6.13 -21.03
C ARG A 17 7.36 -5.09 -21.17
N LEU A 18 6.87 -4.53 -20.07
CA LEU A 18 5.96 -3.38 -20.12
C LEU A 18 6.61 -2.18 -20.83
N GLN A 19 7.89 -1.91 -20.55
CA GLN A 19 8.67 -0.85 -21.20
C GLN A 19 8.89 -1.14 -22.70
N SER A 20 9.01 -2.40 -23.11
CA SER A 20 9.14 -2.74 -24.53
C SER A 20 7.86 -2.50 -25.35
N LEU A 21 6.69 -2.49 -24.71
CA LEU A 21 5.39 -2.34 -25.39
C LEU A 21 4.93 -0.89 -25.52
N LYS A 22 5.35 -0.01 -24.60
CA LYS A 22 4.91 1.40 -24.48
C LYS A 22 5.98 2.23 -23.77
N ASP A 23 5.83 3.55 -23.83
CA ASP A 23 6.72 4.52 -23.18
C ASP A 23 6.94 4.25 -21.67
N ASP A 24 8.13 4.61 -21.18
CA ASP A 24 8.54 4.43 -19.79
C ASP A 24 7.59 5.06 -18.77
N ALA A 25 7.01 6.23 -19.09
CA ALA A 25 6.05 6.89 -18.21
C ALA A 25 4.77 6.07 -18.00
N PHE A 26 4.36 5.31 -19.01
CA PHE A 26 3.20 4.43 -18.93
C PHE A 26 3.51 3.16 -18.14
N ALA A 27 4.68 2.55 -18.38
CA ALA A 27 5.16 1.41 -17.61
C ALA A 27 5.27 1.77 -16.11
N ASP A 28 5.88 2.92 -15.80
CA ASP A 28 6.00 3.45 -14.44
C ASP A 28 4.64 3.58 -13.74
N LYS A 29 3.63 4.09 -14.45
CA LYS A 29 2.27 4.23 -13.92
C LYS A 29 1.64 2.88 -13.61
N ILE A 30 1.78 1.91 -14.51
CA ILE A 30 1.26 0.55 -14.29
C ILE A 30 1.95 -0.10 -13.10
N VAL A 31 3.27 0.03 -12.97
CA VAL A 31 4.02 -0.55 -11.85
C VAL A 31 3.56 0.07 -10.53
N LYS A 32 3.47 1.40 -10.45
CA LYS A 32 2.97 2.11 -9.26
C LYS A 32 1.56 1.64 -8.87
N ASP A 33 0.64 1.57 -9.82
CA ASP A 33 -0.73 1.12 -9.57
C ASP A 33 -0.78 -0.35 -9.12
N SER A 34 0.04 -1.21 -9.72
CA SER A 34 0.10 -2.63 -9.39
C SER A 34 0.64 -2.86 -7.98
N MET A 35 1.71 -2.15 -7.60
CA MET A 35 2.24 -2.19 -6.24
C MET A 35 1.27 -1.63 -5.20
N MET A 36 0.56 -0.55 -5.52
CA MET A 36 -0.48 0.01 -4.65
C MET A 36 -1.65 -0.96 -4.44
N LYS A 37 -2.01 -1.74 -5.45
CA LYS A 37 -3.05 -2.76 -5.34
C LYS A 37 -2.57 -4.02 -4.61
N ALA A 38 -1.38 -4.52 -4.93
CA ALA A 38 -0.81 -5.69 -4.26
C ALA A 38 -0.60 -5.44 -2.75
N SER A 39 -0.14 -4.24 -2.39
CA SER A 39 0.06 -3.84 -0.98
C SER A 39 -1.22 -3.77 -0.15
N LEU A 40 -2.41 -3.91 -0.75
CA LEU A 40 -3.66 -4.11 0.00
C LEU A 40 -3.56 -5.30 0.95
N VAL A 41 -2.94 -6.40 0.51
CA VAL A 41 -2.87 -7.65 1.30
C VAL A 41 -2.15 -7.40 2.63
N ILE A 42 -0.97 -6.78 2.56
CA ILE A 42 -0.16 -6.47 3.75
C ILE A 42 -0.84 -5.36 4.58
N ARG A 43 -1.39 -4.32 3.95
CA ARG A 43 -2.07 -3.22 4.66
C ARG A 43 -3.27 -3.73 5.46
N ASP A 44 -4.10 -4.57 4.86
CA ASP A 44 -5.32 -5.04 5.49
C ASP A 44 -5.02 -6.05 6.60
N ALA A 45 -3.99 -6.88 6.43
CA ALA A 45 -3.45 -7.70 7.52
C ALA A 45 -2.92 -6.84 8.68
N ALA A 46 -2.12 -5.81 8.38
CA ALA A 46 -1.58 -4.90 9.38
C ALA A 46 -2.68 -4.15 10.16
N LYS A 47 -3.80 -3.81 9.51
CA LYS A 47 -4.96 -3.22 10.19
C LYS A 47 -5.64 -4.19 11.16
N ARG A 48 -5.80 -5.46 10.77
CA ARG A 48 -6.37 -6.50 11.64
C ARG A 48 -5.50 -6.77 12.85
N GLU A 49 -4.18 -6.72 12.69
CA GLU A 49 -3.21 -6.94 13.77
C GLU A 49 -2.97 -5.71 14.65
N ALA A 50 -3.43 -4.53 14.23
CA ALA A 50 -3.23 -3.29 14.96
C ALA A 50 -3.95 -3.34 16.33
N PRO A 51 -3.30 -2.93 17.43
CA PRO A 51 -3.93 -2.88 18.73
C PRO A 51 -5.19 -2.00 18.79
N LYS A 52 -6.32 -2.64 19.09
CA LYS A 52 -7.64 -1.99 19.18
C LYS A 52 -7.79 -1.05 20.39
N VAL A 53 -7.00 -1.27 21.44
CA VAL A 53 -7.04 -0.47 22.68
C VAL A 53 -6.79 1.02 22.43
N SER A 54 -5.99 1.33 21.41
CA SER A 54 -5.68 2.71 21.00
C SER A 54 -6.73 3.37 20.08
N GLY A 55 -7.85 2.68 19.84
CA GLY A 55 -9.05 3.19 19.17
C GLY A 55 -8.95 3.37 17.66
N ARG A 56 -7.90 4.02 17.14
CA ARG A 56 -7.87 4.50 15.74
C ARG A 56 -6.58 4.21 14.97
N LEU A 57 -5.68 3.41 15.51
CA LEU A 57 -4.38 3.11 14.90
C LEU A 57 -4.50 2.54 13.47
N GLU A 58 -5.51 1.70 13.22
CA GLU A 58 -5.79 1.14 11.90
C GLU A 58 -6.11 2.18 10.82
N LEU A 59 -6.55 3.38 11.20
CA LEU A 59 -6.84 4.48 10.26
C LEU A 59 -5.56 5.08 9.69
N PHE A 60 -4.46 4.99 10.43
CA PHE A 60 -3.16 5.58 10.07
C PHE A 60 -2.26 4.61 9.32
N ILE A 61 -2.65 3.34 9.22
CA ILE A 61 -1.95 2.35 8.41
C ILE A 61 -2.35 2.56 6.95
N GLY A 62 -1.39 3.04 6.17
CA GLY A 62 -1.57 3.29 4.75
C GLY A 62 -0.43 2.72 3.93
N ARG A 63 -0.41 3.12 2.66
CA ARG A 63 0.59 2.72 1.68
C ARG A 63 1.04 3.91 0.85
N THR A 64 2.31 3.91 0.49
CA THR A 64 2.89 4.86 -0.48
C THR A 64 3.78 4.08 -1.43
N VAL A 65 3.87 4.55 -2.67
CA VAL A 65 4.85 4.04 -3.64
C VAL A 65 5.72 5.18 -4.09
N GLY A 66 7.02 4.92 -4.19
CA GLY A 66 8.01 5.84 -4.72
C GLY A 66 9.13 5.07 -5.41
N LYS A 67 10.15 5.81 -5.85
CA LYS A 67 11.44 5.24 -6.22
C LYS A 67 12.44 5.49 -5.09
N ASP A 68 13.39 4.58 -4.89
CA ASP A 68 14.54 4.83 -4.02
C ASP A 68 15.62 5.65 -4.75
N ALA A 69 16.77 5.86 -4.09
CA ALA A 69 17.89 6.60 -4.66
C ALA A 69 18.53 5.87 -5.87
N GLU A 70 18.31 4.57 -5.99
CA GLU A 70 18.80 3.72 -7.09
C GLU A 70 17.78 3.61 -8.24
N GLY A 71 16.61 4.25 -8.10
CA GLY A 71 15.55 4.24 -9.10
C GLY A 71 14.63 3.01 -9.05
N MET A 72 14.83 2.10 -8.09
CA MET A 72 13.95 0.96 -7.89
C MET A 72 12.63 1.36 -7.25
N PHE A 73 11.55 0.71 -7.68
CA PHE A 73 10.24 0.94 -7.09
C PHE A 73 10.13 0.35 -5.69
N VAL A 74 9.71 1.18 -4.74
CA VAL A 74 9.49 0.77 -3.35
C VAL A 74 8.05 1.08 -2.95
N CYS A 75 7.34 0.07 -2.44
CA CYS A 75 6.06 0.25 -1.79
C CYS A 75 6.24 0.19 -0.27
N ARG A 76 5.94 1.29 0.41
CA ARG A 76 6.01 1.38 1.87
C ARG A 76 4.61 1.21 2.44
N VAL A 77 4.40 0.17 3.24
CA VAL A 77 3.22 0.00 4.09
C VAL A 77 3.61 0.38 5.51
N GLY A 78 2.86 1.28 6.13
CA GLY A 78 3.20 1.74 7.47
C GLY A 78 2.33 2.88 7.96
N LEU A 79 2.77 3.49 9.05
CA LEU A 79 2.10 4.63 9.67
C LEU A 79 2.37 5.89 8.86
N ILE A 80 1.34 6.36 8.17
CA ILE A 80 1.44 7.55 7.34
C ILE A 80 1.02 8.76 8.17
N LYS A 81 1.90 9.77 8.22
CA LYS A 81 1.49 11.11 8.63
C LYS A 81 0.62 11.66 7.51
N PHE A 82 -0.67 11.81 7.75
CA PHE A 82 -1.53 12.58 6.86
C PHE A 82 -1.19 14.06 7.03
N GLY A 83 -0.12 14.50 6.37
CA GLY A 83 0.30 15.89 6.25
C GLY A 83 -0.57 16.60 5.22
N GLY A 84 -1.85 16.75 5.50
CA GLY A 84 -2.80 17.41 4.61
C GLY A 84 -4.12 17.65 5.33
N LYS A 85 -4.72 18.83 5.10
CA LYS A 85 -6.11 19.07 5.50
C LYS A 85 -6.96 18.00 4.82
N PHE A 86 -7.45 17.01 5.57
CA PHE A 86 -8.46 16.09 5.04
C PHE A 86 -9.58 16.94 4.42
N GLY A 87 -9.84 16.74 3.13
CA GLY A 87 -11.06 17.25 2.54
C GLY A 87 -12.25 16.71 3.35
N LYS A 88 -13.27 17.55 3.57
CA LYS A 88 -14.47 17.20 4.35
C LYS A 88 -15.08 15.83 3.94
N SER A 89 -14.91 15.45 2.67
CA SER A 89 -15.38 14.19 2.06
C SER A 89 -14.62 12.93 2.49
N GLN A 90 -13.36 13.05 2.91
CA GLN A 90 -12.59 11.90 3.39
C GLN A 90 -12.85 11.67 4.88
N LEU A 91 -12.99 12.74 5.68
CA LEU A 91 -13.40 12.66 7.09
C LEU A 91 -14.80 12.03 7.27
N SER A 92 -15.75 12.32 6.37
CA SER A 92 -17.11 11.74 6.42
C SER A 92 -17.19 10.26 6.09
N ARG A 93 -16.19 9.69 5.39
CA ARG A 93 -16.08 8.23 5.14
C ARG A 93 -15.56 7.46 6.34
N PHE A 94 -14.76 8.08 7.21
CA PHE A 94 -14.11 7.42 8.36
C PHE A 94 -14.97 7.36 9.62
N GLY A 95 -16.06 8.11 9.66
CA GLY A 95 -17.02 8.06 10.74
C GLY A 95 -18.14 9.02 10.45
N ARG A 96 -19.38 8.58 10.69
CA ARG A 96 -20.60 9.38 10.65
C ARG A 96 -20.39 10.72 11.39
N LEU A 97 -20.00 11.77 10.68
CA LEU A 97 -20.15 13.14 11.20
C LEU A 97 -21.53 13.59 10.76
N LYS A 98 -22.51 13.45 11.67
CA LYS A 98 -23.79 14.13 11.46
C LYS A 98 -23.51 15.64 11.49
N ARG A 99 -24.21 16.38 10.64
CA ARG A 99 -24.14 17.85 10.54
C ARG A 99 -24.40 18.43 11.93
N GLY A 100 -23.38 19.01 12.58
CA GLY A 100 -23.48 19.61 13.92
C GLY A 100 -22.55 19.03 14.99
N GLU A 101 -21.90 17.88 14.77
CA GLU A 101 -20.89 17.39 15.72
C GLU A 101 -19.58 18.18 15.60
N HIS A 102 -19.13 18.75 16.73
CA HIS A 102 -17.84 19.41 16.83
C HIS A 102 -16.71 18.43 16.51
N ARG A 103 -15.66 18.93 15.85
CA ARG A 103 -14.41 18.21 15.53
C ARG A 103 -13.87 17.55 16.80
N LEU A 104 -14.20 16.29 17.08
CA LEU A 104 -13.50 15.49 18.07
C LEU A 104 -12.02 15.53 17.69
N GLY A 105 -11.20 16.19 18.51
CA GLY A 105 -9.86 16.66 18.18
C GLY A 105 -8.90 15.57 17.72
N VAL A 106 -8.96 15.22 16.43
CA VAL A 106 -7.98 14.32 15.81
C VAL A 106 -6.73 15.13 15.51
N GLN A 107 -5.78 15.13 16.43
CA GLN A 107 -4.41 15.54 16.11
C GLN A 107 -3.73 14.39 15.37
N LEU A 108 -3.93 14.34 14.05
CA LEU A 108 -3.44 13.33 13.09
C LEU A 108 -1.93 13.04 13.19
N THR A 109 -1.15 13.97 13.75
CA THR A 109 0.30 13.83 13.97
C THR A 109 0.65 13.03 15.22
N LYS A 110 -0.18 13.04 16.28
CA LYS A 110 0.07 12.32 17.53
C LYS A 110 -0.18 10.81 17.38
N ASP A 111 -1.19 10.42 16.61
CA ASP A 111 -1.58 9.01 16.46
C ASP A 111 -0.57 8.20 15.61
N ALA A 112 0.05 8.81 14.60
CA ALA A 112 1.12 8.17 13.82
C ALA A 112 2.41 7.97 14.65
N TRP A 113 2.69 8.85 15.62
CA TRP A 113 3.81 8.71 16.55
C TRP A 113 3.54 7.60 17.57
N TYR A 114 2.33 7.56 18.14
CA TYR A 114 1.90 6.50 19.04
C TYR A 114 2.01 5.10 18.40
N GLY A 115 1.61 4.96 17.13
CA GLY A 115 1.76 3.69 16.43
C GLY A 115 3.21 3.19 16.32
N ARG A 116 4.19 4.09 16.21
CA ARG A 116 5.62 3.73 16.19
C ARG A 116 6.08 3.22 17.53
N ILE A 117 5.60 3.82 18.62
CA ILE A 117 5.87 3.36 19.99
C ILE A 117 5.27 1.99 20.22
N VAL A 118 4.03 1.76 19.78
CA VAL A 118 3.42 0.44 19.88
C VAL A 118 4.21 -0.59 19.08
N HIS A 119 4.66 -0.24 17.87
CA HIS A 119 5.42 -1.14 17.01
C HIS A 119 6.78 -1.52 17.61
N ASN A 120 7.55 -0.51 18.04
CA ASN A 120 8.95 -0.66 18.48
C ASN A 120 9.10 -0.89 20.00
N GLY A 121 8.06 -0.62 20.78
CA GLY A 121 8.12 -0.55 22.23
C GLY A 121 8.68 0.77 22.76
N SER A 122 8.69 0.88 24.09
CA SER A 122 9.33 1.96 24.85
C SER A 122 9.80 1.43 26.21
N LYS A 123 10.42 2.29 27.02
CA LYS A 123 10.77 1.97 28.42
C LYS A 123 9.58 1.45 29.24
N TYR A 124 8.37 1.92 28.94
CA TYR A 124 7.15 1.62 29.72
C TYR A 124 6.20 0.63 29.03
N GLN A 125 6.49 0.20 27.80
CA GLN A 125 5.61 -0.65 27.02
C GLN A 125 6.41 -1.61 26.14
N LYS A 126 6.10 -2.91 26.20
CA LYS A 126 6.71 -3.91 25.32
C LYS A 126 6.33 -3.67 23.85
N ALA A 127 7.28 -3.97 22.96
CA ALA A 127 7.07 -3.88 21.52
C ALA A 127 5.96 -4.82 21.05
N ASN A 128 5.10 -4.34 20.17
CA ASN A 128 4.10 -5.12 19.47
C ASN A 128 4.29 -4.93 17.96
N PRO A 129 5.15 -5.74 17.31
CA PRO A 129 5.59 -5.50 15.94
C PRO A 129 4.55 -5.87 14.86
N PHE A 130 3.32 -5.34 14.96
CA PHE A 130 2.17 -5.69 14.10
C PHE A 130 2.40 -5.44 12.59
N LEU A 131 3.14 -4.38 12.22
CA LEU A 131 3.49 -4.14 10.81
C LEU A 131 4.42 -5.23 10.25
N LEU A 132 5.41 -5.65 11.06
CA LEU A 132 6.41 -6.63 10.65
C LEU A 132 5.78 -8.02 10.53
N ARG A 133 4.96 -8.41 11.51
CA ARG A 133 4.21 -9.67 11.45
C ARG A 133 3.30 -9.73 10.23
N ALA A 134 2.52 -8.68 9.98
CA ALA A 134 1.67 -8.59 8.81
C ALA A 134 2.48 -8.68 7.50
N PHE A 135 3.66 -8.06 7.44
CA PHE A 135 4.55 -8.17 6.28
C PHE A 135 5.05 -9.61 6.08
N VAL A 136 5.65 -10.21 7.11
CA VAL A 136 6.25 -11.55 7.04
C VAL A 136 5.19 -12.60 6.66
N ALA A 137 4.00 -12.52 7.26
CA ALA A 137 2.91 -13.45 6.99
C ALA A 137 2.32 -13.32 5.58
N ASN A 138 2.43 -12.14 4.95
CA ASN A 138 1.76 -11.85 3.67
C ASN A 138 2.72 -11.54 2.51
N LYS A 139 4.03 -11.70 2.70
CA LYS A 139 5.04 -11.39 1.66
C LYS A 139 4.81 -12.18 0.37
N GLU A 140 4.46 -13.45 0.47
CA GLU A 140 4.20 -14.33 -0.68
C GLU A 140 2.87 -14.00 -1.37
N GLY A 141 1.85 -13.65 -0.56
CA GLY A 141 0.58 -13.16 -1.08
C GLY A 141 0.74 -11.83 -1.84
N TYR A 142 1.64 -10.96 -1.38
CA TYR A 142 1.99 -9.72 -2.07
C TYR A 142 2.67 -9.97 -3.42
N THR A 143 3.72 -10.81 -3.46
CA THR A 143 4.45 -11.10 -4.70
C THR A 143 3.56 -11.78 -5.74
N THR A 144 2.74 -12.74 -5.29
CA THR A 144 1.78 -13.44 -6.16
C THR A 144 0.78 -12.47 -6.77
N LYS A 145 0.16 -11.63 -5.93
CA LYS A 145 -0.84 -10.65 -6.38
C LYS A 145 -0.23 -9.57 -7.28
N LEU A 146 1.01 -9.17 -7.03
CA LEU A 146 1.72 -8.23 -7.87
C LEU A 146 1.96 -8.81 -9.27
N ALA A 147 2.45 -10.06 -9.34
CA ALA A 147 2.67 -10.75 -10.60
C ALA A 147 1.37 -10.95 -11.39
N GLU A 148 0.29 -11.35 -10.71
CA GLU A 148 -1.05 -11.51 -11.31
C GLU A 148 -1.54 -10.19 -11.95
N ILE A 149 -1.50 -9.09 -11.20
CA ILE A 149 -1.96 -7.78 -11.71
C ILE A 149 -1.11 -7.32 -12.89
N LEU A 150 0.21 -7.50 -12.83
CA LEU A 150 1.11 -7.11 -13.92
C LEU A 150 0.87 -7.93 -15.18
N ARG A 151 0.69 -9.26 -15.05
CA ARG A 151 0.34 -10.13 -16.19
C ARG A 151 -0.99 -9.71 -16.81
N GLU A 152 -2.03 -9.51 -16.01
CA GLU A 152 -3.33 -9.04 -16.48
C GLU A 152 -3.22 -7.68 -17.23
N ARG A 153 -2.37 -6.77 -16.72
CA ARG A 153 -2.13 -5.47 -17.36
C ARG A 153 -1.36 -5.61 -18.65
N LEU A 154 -0.32 -6.43 -18.68
CA LEU A 154 0.49 -6.69 -19.85
C LEU A 154 -0.35 -7.32 -20.97
N ASP A 155 -1.19 -8.31 -20.66
CA ASP A 155 -2.11 -8.92 -21.61
C ASP A 155 -3.09 -7.91 -22.21
N LYS A 156 -3.64 -7.02 -21.39
CA LYS A 156 -4.54 -5.96 -21.86
C LYS A 156 -3.83 -4.96 -22.78
N VAL A 157 -2.58 -4.63 -22.49
CA VAL A 157 -1.78 -3.72 -23.32
C VAL A 157 -1.40 -4.39 -24.64
N ALA A 158 -0.98 -5.66 -24.60
CA ALA A 158 -0.63 -6.44 -25.78
C ALA A 158 -1.83 -6.57 -26.73
N ARG A 159 -3.02 -6.90 -26.22
CA ARG A 159 -4.26 -6.99 -27.01
C ARG A 159 -4.70 -5.68 -27.65
N LYS A 160 -4.30 -4.53 -27.09
CA LYS A 160 -4.64 -3.21 -27.62
C LYS A 160 -3.62 -2.71 -28.65
N THR A 161 -2.43 -3.29 -28.66
CA THR A 161 -1.32 -2.89 -29.52
C THR A 161 -1.18 -3.79 -30.75
N ALA A 162 -1.68 -5.04 -30.66
CA ALA A 162 -1.96 -5.91 -31.80
C ALA A 162 -3.25 -5.48 -32.53
#